data_AF-A0AAN6XU67-F1
#
_entry.id   AF-A0AAN6XU67-F1
#
_cell.length_a   1.000
_cell.length_b   1.000
_cell.length_c   1.000
_cell.angle_alpha   90.00
_cell.angle_beta   90.00
_cell.angle_gamma   90.00
#
_symmetry.space_group_name_H-M   'P 1'
#
loop_
_entity.id
_entity.type
_entity.pdbx_description
1 polymer ?
#
loop_
_entity_poly.entity_id
_entity_poly.type
_entity_poly.pdbx_seq_one_letter_code
_entity_poly.pdbx_strand_id
1 'polypeptide(L)'
;MLTHLFSHFLSSLSILLLLMSSSILAQVLRDDSPIWVQGAFEDATVTVNDTSYNAGGTITVNGFIMNIPKNLLVQFPAAWVPWRDFVASKSDFMGFETLVMGNTIEGDPRVGQVVITEFFEGLSFGFIESLNYTDGSMKIENGPVVRISDPNGVFSVGYDGAPFMTADDQSPSITAFSGFPMCIPRSSSDPLCPLSNRPTGGPGIFRAPDPLVMAPFLPGDLITFSGFRRGDEVIAFSIVAQNVQITTGDNIVYIRMDLALLGIFSPNPAAETADSRFIGFSSNSRASVTLYALDVDPCTGETRERMIAGVGLRGGRNFQNKFEYRNEILFGYTREYRAVAEIDGVPIIQRTKNGILAGSYVQPVNVWVQTEMDIPGLFASGVPFEFRQMEFLTKGVGRDENGNIWGPLDPFPQSLVPISPLDCGTGVSTRNVSADDVASEVKGRAPVTGPVRSHVEKRRTFGSRLGRMRAEAVAGADNKDTDEPEMNIAPAELAAIKEKAKLDAILEQDQIEPLFGVDGPVEQLQ
;
A
#
# COMPACT_ATOMS: atom_id res chain seq x y z
N MET A 1 30.61 -14.08 71.41
CA MET A 1 29.40 -13.28 71.14
C MET A 1 29.60 -12.32 69.96
N LEU A 2 30.73 -11.58 69.87
CA LEU A 2 31.05 -10.76 68.68
C LEU A 2 31.20 -11.55 67.37
N THR A 3 31.72 -12.78 67.42
CA THR A 3 31.94 -13.63 66.23
C THR A 3 30.63 -14.14 65.60
N HIS A 4 29.58 -14.35 66.39
CA HIS A 4 28.28 -14.75 65.87
C HIS A 4 27.51 -13.59 65.22
N LEU A 5 27.65 -12.36 65.71
CA LEU A 5 27.04 -11.19 65.05
C LEU A 5 27.66 -10.89 63.68
N PHE A 6 28.97 -11.09 63.52
CA PHE A 6 29.66 -10.84 62.25
C PHE A 6 29.22 -11.83 61.15
N SER A 7 29.04 -13.11 61.50
CA SER A 7 28.61 -14.15 60.56
C SER A 7 27.19 -13.92 60.03
N HIS A 8 26.27 -13.45 60.87
CA HIS A 8 24.91 -13.12 60.43
C HIS A 8 24.87 -11.88 59.52
N PHE A 9 25.71 -10.87 59.78
CA PHE A 9 25.76 -9.65 58.97
C PHE A 9 26.31 -9.90 57.56
N LEU A 10 27.34 -10.74 57.43
CA LEU A 10 27.89 -11.17 56.14
C LEU A 10 26.90 -12.03 55.33
N SER A 11 26.15 -12.92 55.99
CA SER A 11 25.14 -13.74 55.33
C SER A 11 23.96 -12.91 54.80
N SER A 12 23.49 -11.91 55.56
CA SER A 12 22.45 -10.99 55.10
C SER A 12 22.89 -10.09 53.94
N LEU A 13 24.17 -9.68 53.91
CA LEU A 13 24.71 -8.86 52.83
C LEU A 13 24.87 -9.65 51.52
N SER A 14 25.27 -10.93 51.60
CA SER A 14 25.33 -11.82 50.43
C SER A 14 23.96 -12.14 49.85
N ILE A 15 22.93 -12.33 50.68
CA ILE A 15 21.55 -12.54 50.21
C ILE A 15 20.99 -11.27 49.54
N LEU A 16 21.30 -10.09 50.09
CA LEU A 16 20.89 -8.81 49.49
C LEU A 16 21.62 -8.56 48.15
N LEU A 17 22.91 -8.89 48.03
CA LEU A 17 23.65 -8.81 46.76
C LEU A 17 23.13 -9.81 45.72
N LEU A 18 22.73 -11.02 46.12
CA LEU A 18 22.12 -12.02 45.24
C LEU A 18 20.72 -11.65 44.76
N LEU A 19 19.92 -10.97 45.61
CA LEU A 19 18.60 -10.44 45.24
C LEU A 19 18.70 -9.19 44.36
N MET A 20 19.71 -8.34 44.58
CA MET A 20 20.01 -7.21 43.71
C MET A 20 20.58 -7.66 42.35
N SER A 21 21.42 -8.70 42.31
CA SER A 21 21.97 -9.23 41.05
C SER A 21 20.93 -9.99 40.22
N SER A 22 19.97 -10.67 40.83
CA SER A 22 18.84 -11.29 40.12
C SER A 22 17.82 -10.28 39.59
N SER A 23 17.76 -9.07 40.18
CA SER A 23 16.98 -7.95 39.64
C SER A 23 17.69 -7.25 38.47
N ILE A 24 19.03 -7.27 38.45
CA ILE A 24 19.84 -6.67 37.38
C ILE A 24 19.96 -7.63 36.16
N LEU A 25 19.96 -8.94 36.36
CA LEU A 25 19.93 -9.93 35.27
C LEU A 25 18.59 -10.04 34.53
N ALA A 26 17.50 -9.53 35.12
CA ALA A 26 16.18 -9.48 34.48
C ALA A 26 15.92 -8.17 33.70
N GLN A 27 16.80 -7.17 33.83
CA GLN A 27 16.82 -6.00 32.97
C GLN A 27 17.89 -6.17 31.89
N VAL A 28 17.70 -7.18 31.04
CA VAL A 28 18.08 -6.97 29.64
C VAL A 28 17.34 -5.69 29.25
N LEU A 29 18.07 -4.61 28.92
CA LEU A 29 17.50 -3.50 28.15
C LEU A 29 16.75 -4.17 27.00
N ARG A 30 15.42 -4.27 27.09
CA ARG A 30 14.63 -4.90 26.04
C ARG A 30 14.66 -3.90 24.90
N ASP A 31 15.66 -4.05 24.05
CA ASP A 31 15.62 -3.49 22.71
C ASP A 31 14.28 -3.91 22.10
N ASP A 32 13.68 -3.00 21.34
CA ASP A 32 12.45 -3.27 20.62
C ASP A 32 12.61 -4.58 19.83
N SER A 33 11.57 -5.41 19.80
CA SER A 33 11.57 -6.64 18.99
C SER A 33 10.43 -6.62 17.98
N PRO A 34 10.65 -7.08 16.74
CA PRO A 34 9.63 -7.00 15.71
C PRO A 34 8.42 -7.88 16.05
N ILE A 35 7.25 -7.41 15.65
CA ILE A 35 5.99 -8.15 15.67
C ILE A 35 5.56 -8.30 14.22
N TRP A 36 5.49 -9.55 13.76
CA TRP A 36 4.96 -9.89 12.45
C TRP A 36 4.01 -11.07 12.62
N VAL A 37 2.71 -10.81 12.51
CA VAL A 37 1.67 -11.83 12.66
C VAL A 37 0.80 -11.81 11.43
N GLN A 38 0.87 -12.87 10.64
CA GLN A 38 -0.02 -13.10 9.50
C GLN A 38 -0.87 -14.34 9.79
N GLY A 39 -2.19 -14.17 9.78
CA GLY A 39 -3.11 -15.28 10.05
C GLY A 39 -4.58 -14.86 10.07
N ALA A 40 -5.43 -15.75 10.56
CA ALA A 40 -6.87 -15.51 10.63
C ALA A 40 -7.22 -14.42 11.66
N PHE A 41 -8.06 -13.47 11.25
CA PHE A 41 -8.68 -12.48 12.13
C PHE A 41 -9.65 -13.15 13.11
N GLU A 42 -9.46 -12.87 14.41
CA GLU A 42 -10.26 -13.48 15.48
C GLU A 42 -11.11 -12.47 16.25
N ASP A 43 -10.53 -11.32 16.63
CA ASP A 43 -11.30 -10.29 17.32
C ASP A 43 -10.64 -8.92 17.21
N ALA A 44 -11.44 -7.88 17.44
CA ALA A 44 -10.97 -6.52 17.61
C ALA A 44 -11.86 -5.75 18.61
N THR A 45 -11.24 -4.88 19.40
CA THR A 45 -11.94 -4.03 20.37
C THR A 45 -11.51 -2.58 20.25
N VAL A 46 -12.37 -1.67 20.70
CA VAL A 46 -12.03 -0.28 20.99
C VAL A 46 -11.77 -0.16 22.48
N THR A 47 -10.79 0.67 22.87
CA THR A 47 -10.51 0.96 24.28
C THR A 47 -11.79 1.36 25.02
N VAL A 48 -12.04 0.73 26.17
CA VAL A 48 -13.28 0.92 26.93
C VAL A 48 -13.49 2.40 27.26
N ASN A 49 -14.69 2.90 26.99
CA ASN A 49 -15.12 4.30 27.16
C ASN A 49 -14.44 5.33 26.23
N ASP A 50 -13.58 4.92 25.31
CA ASP A 50 -13.06 5.84 24.28
C ASP A 50 -14.06 5.97 23.13
N THR A 51 -14.69 7.14 23.04
CA THR A 51 -15.65 7.46 21.98
C THR A 51 -15.05 8.35 20.90
N SER A 52 -13.73 8.60 20.91
CA SER A 52 -13.09 9.42 19.89
C SER A 52 -13.16 8.76 18.51
N TYR A 53 -13.06 9.56 17.44
CA TYR A 53 -13.03 9.04 16.06
C TYR A 53 -11.75 8.25 15.78
N ASN A 54 -10.65 8.60 16.46
CA ASN A 54 -9.32 8.02 16.33
C ASN A 54 -8.96 7.05 17.45
N ALA A 55 -9.95 6.47 18.13
CA ALA A 55 -9.73 5.59 19.27
C ALA A 55 -8.89 4.36 18.88
N GLY A 56 -8.00 3.95 19.79
CA GLY A 56 -7.23 2.71 19.68
C GLY A 56 -7.98 1.52 20.28
N GLY A 57 -7.26 0.44 20.57
CA GLY A 57 -7.83 -0.75 21.22
C GLY A 57 -6.93 -1.96 21.11
N THR A 58 -7.51 -3.13 20.83
CA THR A 58 -6.74 -4.39 20.69
C THR A 58 -7.20 -5.17 19.48
N ILE A 59 -6.27 -5.90 18.86
CA ILE A 59 -6.54 -6.86 17.80
C ILE A 59 -6.09 -8.26 18.24
N THR A 60 -6.83 -9.28 17.83
CA THR A 60 -6.47 -10.69 17.99
C THR A 60 -6.36 -11.38 16.64
N VAL A 61 -5.18 -11.89 16.34
CA VAL A 61 -4.86 -12.61 15.09
C VAL A 61 -4.03 -13.84 15.44
N ASN A 62 -4.48 -15.01 15.01
CA ASN A 62 -3.77 -16.29 15.25
C ASN A 62 -3.37 -16.50 16.74
N GLY A 63 -4.27 -16.14 17.67
CA GLY A 63 -4.05 -16.18 19.11
C GLY A 63 -3.16 -15.09 19.71
N PHE A 64 -2.56 -14.21 18.89
CA PHE A 64 -1.77 -13.07 19.38
C PHE A 64 -2.67 -11.88 19.68
N ILE A 65 -2.61 -11.37 20.91
CA ILE A 65 -3.30 -10.14 21.33
C ILE A 65 -2.29 -8.99 21.28
N MET A 66 -2.59 -7.97 20.49
CA MET A 66 -1.70 -6.83 20.24
C MET A 66 -2.44 -5.50 20.43
N ASN A 67 -1.72 -4.46 20.85
CA ASN A 67 -2.28 -3.15 21.14
C ASN A 67 -2.28 -2.26 19.90
N ILE A 68 -3.44 -1.68 19.63
CA ILE A 68 -3.68 -0.75 18.52
C ILE A 68 -3.61 0.69 19.07
N PRO A 69 -2.64 1.49 18.62
CA PRO A 69 -2.56 2.90 18.98
C PRO A 69 -3.74 3.73 18.48
N LYS A 70 -3.91 4.92 19.05
CA LYS A 70 -4.79 5.95 18.45
C LYS A 70 -4.29 6.34 17.07
N ASN A 71 -5.22 6.85 16.25
CA ASN A 71 -5.00 7.28 14.86
C ASN A 71 -4.64 6.17 13.86
N LEU A 72 -4.61 4.89 14.28
CA LEU A 72 -4.35 3.79 13.35
C LEU A 72 -5.52 3.63 12.35
N LEU A 73 -5.17 3.51 11.08
CA LEU A 73 -6.09 3.18 10.00
C LEU A 73 -5.78 1.78 9.49
N VAL A 74 -6.80 0.93 9.42
CA VAL A 74 -6.69 -0.43 8.88
C VAL A 74 -6.60 -0.33 7.36
N GLN A 75 -5.55 -0.95 6.81
CA GLN A 75 -5.37 -1.06 5.38
C GLN A 75 -6.26 -2.18 4.83
N PHE A 76 -7.25 -1.77 4.05
CA PHE A 76 -7.94 -2.64 3.12
C PHE A 76 -7.23 -2.59 1.78
N PRO A 77 -7.52 -3.53 0.88
CA PRO A 77 -6.94 -3.54 -0.46
C PRO A 77 -7.11 -2.18 -1.17
N ALA A 78 -8.28 -1.57 -1.01
CA ALA A 78 -8.64 -0.34 -1.72
C ALA A 78 -9.09 0.81 -0.79
N ALA A 79 -8.77 0.78 0.50
CA ALA A 79 -9.26 1.79 1.45
C ALA A 79 -8.43 1.83 2.73
N TRP A 80 -8.45 3.00 3.37
CA TRP A 80 -7.94 3.17 4.73
C TRP A 80 -9.14 3.36 5.66
N VAL A 81 -9.36 2.40 6.55
CA VAL A 81 -10.56 2.36 7.39
C VAL A 81 -10.20 2.73 8.82
N PRO A 82 -10.88 3.73 9.43
CA PRO A 82 -10.77 4.01 10.86
C PRO A 82 -10.88 2.76 11.72
N TRP A 83 -10.00 2.62 12.73
CA TRP A 83 -10.02 1.45 13.63
C TRP A 83 -11.40 1.18 14.22
N ARG A 84 -12.11 2.23 14.64
CA ARG A 84 -13.46 2.13 15.20
C ARG A 84 -14.48 1.60 14.19
N ASP A 85 -14.41 2.02 12.95
CA ASP A 85 -15.32 1.58 11.89
C ASP A 85 -15.05 0.13 11.52
N PHE A 86 -13.77 -0.26 11.49
CA PHE A 86 -13.36 -1.66 11.35
C PHE A 86 -13.94 -2.54 12.48
N VAL A 87 -13.81 -2.12 13.74
CA VAL A 87 -14.36 -2.85 14.90
C VAL A 87 -15.89 -2.96 14.82
N ALA A 88 -16.58 -1.90 14.35
CA ALA A 88 -18.03 -1.90 14.19
C ALA A 88 -18.52 -2.94 13.17
N SER A 89 -17.69 -3.28 12.17
CA SER A 89 -17.98 -4.27 11.13
C SER A 89 -17.21 -5.57 11.27
N LYS A 90 -16.54 -5.82 12.40
CA LYS A 90 -15.61 -6.96 12.57
C LYS A 90 -16.21 -8.34 12.27
N SER A 91 -17.51 -8.53 12.49
CA SER A 91 -18.22 -9.78 12.19
C SER A 91 -18.11 -10.18 10.72
N ASP A 92 -17.95 -9.21 9.83
CA ASP A 92 -17.92 -9.40 8.38
C ASP A 92 -16.56 -9.90 7.87
N PHE A 93 -15.54 -9.88 8.75
CA PHE A 93 -14.14 -10.20 8.43
C PHE A 93 -13.59 -11.35 9.26
N MET A 94 -14.43 -12.01 10.07
CA MET A 94 -14.01 -13.16 10.88
C MET A 94 -13.35 -14.22 10.01
N GLY A 95 -12.14 -14.64 10.40
CA GLY A 95 -11.34 -15.62 9.67
C GLY A 95 -10.59 -15.08 8.46
N PHE A 96 -10.74 -13.80 8.11
CA PHE A 96 -10.00 -13.19 7.01
C PHE A 96 -8.52 -13.10 7.37
N GLU A 97 -7.68 -13.23 6.35
CA GLU A 97 -6.25 -13.10 6.53
C GLU A 97 -5.84 -11.67 6.86
N THR A 98 -5.21 -11.52 8.01
CA THR A 98 -4.77 -10.23 8.56
C THR A 98 -3.28 -10.30 8.83
N LEU A 99 -2.55 -9.32 8.30
CA LEU A 99 -1.16 -9.04 8.60
C LEU A 99 -1.09 -7.89 9.60
N VAL A 100 -0.44 -8.12 10.73
CA VAL A 100 -0.16 -7.13 11.77
C VAL A 100 1.35 -6.96 11.88
N MET A 101 1.82 -5.72 11.72
CA MET A 101 3.23 -5.35 11.86
C MET A 101 3.39 -4.31 12.97
N GLY A 102 4.39 -4.49 13.82
CA GLY A 102 4.66 -3.60 14.95
C GLY A 102 5.98 -3.94 15.65
N ASN A 103 6.16 -3.42 16.85
CA ASN A 103 7.27 -3.79 17.74
C ASN A 103 6.76 -4.03 19.16
N THR A 104 7.42 -4.93 19.88
CA THR A 104 7.25 -5.08 21.32
C THR A 104 8.20 -4.11 22.01
N ILE A 105 7.64 -3.16 22.76
CA ILE A 105 8.40 -2.12 23.47
C ILE A 105 8.24 -2.36 24.96
N GLU A 106 9.32 -2.64 25.68
CA GLU A 106 9.25 -2.93 27.13
C GLU A 106 8.25 -4.07 27.49
N GLY A 107 8.03 -5.00 26.56
CA GLY A 107 7.04 -6.09 26.71
C GLY A 107 5.62 -5.76 26.26
N ASP A 108 5.36 -4.54 25.80
CA ASP A 108 4.08 -4.07 25.28
C ASP A 108 4.01 -4.22 23.74
N PRO A 109 3.15 -5.09 23.18
CA PRO A 109 3.07 -5.30 21.74
C PRO A 109 2.32 -4.18 21.04
N ARG A 110 3.03 -3.22 20.43
CA ARG A 110 2.46 -2.03 19.78
C ARG A 110 2.45 -2.17 18.27
N VAL A 111 1.28 -2.02 17.68
CA VAL A 111 1.07 -2.16 16.23
C VAL A 111 1.31 -0.83 15.51
N GLY A 112 2.02 -0.89 14.38
CA GLY A 112 2.16 0.24 13.45
C GLY A 112 1.30 0.13 12.20
N GLN A 113 1.06 -1.09 11.72
CA GLN A 113 0.28 -1.34 10.50
C GLN A 113 -0.58 -2.58 10.65
N VAL A 114 -1.80 -2.51 10.10
CA VAL A 114 -2.73 -3.63 9.97
C VAL A 114 -3.19 -3.68 8.52
N VAL A 115 -3.01 -4.82 7.86
CA VAL A 115 -3.49 -5.07 6.50
C VAL A 115 -4.44 -6.27 6.54
N ILE A 116 -5.62 -6.14 5.94
CA ILE A 116 -6.61 -7.22 5.90
C ILE A 116 -7.04 -7.55 4.46
N THR A 117 -7.19 -8.84 4.18
CA THR A 117 -7.68 -9.40 2.91
C THR A 117 -8.43 -10.70 3.18
N GLU A 118 -9.30 -11.18 2.29
CA GLU A 118 -9.97 -12.49 2.51
C GLU A 118 -8.92 -13.61 2.60
N PHE A 119 -8.03 -13.62 1.61
CA PHE A 119 -6.85 -14.48 1.53
C PHE A 119 -5.69 -13.69 0.93
N PHE A 120 -4.49 -13.88 1.46
CA PHE A 120 -3.26 -13.37 0.90
C PHE A 120 -2.98 -14.09 -0.42
N GLU A 121 -2.73 -13.31 -1.47
CA GLU A 121 -2.70 -13.81 -2.85
C GLU A 121 -4.02 -14.50 -3.32
N GLY A 122 -5.15 -14.23 -2.66
CA GLY A 122 -6.49 -14.75 -2.98
C GLY A 122 -7.05 -14.27 -4.33
N LEU A 123 -6.38 -14.65 -5.42
CA LEU A 123 -6.72 -14.29 -6.78
C LEU A 123 -7.33 -15.50 -7.50
N SER A 124 -8.47 -15.26 -8.13
CA SER A 124 -9.15 -16.27 -8.94
C SER A 124 -8.99 -15.93 -10.42
N PHE A 125 -8.99 -16.94 -11.28
CA PHE A 125 -9.00 -16.75 -12.72
C PHE A 125 -10.03 -17.67 -13.37
N GLY A 126 -10.59 -17.27 -14.50
CA GLY A 126 -11.53 -18.09 -15.23
C GLY A 126 -12.10 -17.39 -16.46
N PHE A 127 -12.80 -18.15 -17.30
CA PHE A 127 -13.50 -17.60 -18.44
C PHE A 127 -14.87 -17.08 -18.04
N ILE A 128 -15.25 -15.93 -18.58
CA ILE A 128 -16.63 -15.44 -18.48
C ILE A 128 -17.52 -16.36 -19.33
N GLU A 129 -18.50 -17.00 -18.69
CA GLU A 129 -19.53 -17.80 -19.35
C GLU A 129 -20.66 -16.90 -19.86
N SER A 130 -21.15 -16.00 -19.00
CA SER A 130 -22.24 -15.08 -19.33
C SER A 130 -22.20 -13.82 -18.48
N LEU A 131 -22.89 -12.78 -18.95
CA LEU A 131 -23.04 -11.47 -18.29
C LEU A 131 -24.51 -11.20 -18.03
N ASN A 132 -24.83 -10.65 -16.87
CA ASN A 132 -26.16 -10.15 -16.55
C ASN A 132 -26.11 -8.63 -16.40
N TYR A 133 -26.66 -7.91 -17.39
CA TYR A 133 -26.64 -6.44 -17.43
C TYR A 133 -27.62 -5.81 -16.44
N THR A 134 -28.70 -6.49 -16.08
CA THR A 134 -29.67 -5.97 -15.10
C THR A 134 -29.10 -6.04 -13.70
N ASP A 135 -28.36 -7.10 -13.42
CA ASP A 135 -27.77 -7.35 -12.12
C ASP A 135 -26.35 -6.75 -11.97
N GLY A 136 -25.64 -6.52 -13.08
CA GLY A 136 -24.25 -6.06 -13.05
C GLY A 136 -23.27 -7.14 -12.61
N SER A 137 -23.57 -8.40 -12.93
CA SER A 137 -22.77 -9.56 -12.55
C SER A 137 -22.31 -10.37 -13.76
N MET A 138 -21.27 -11.17 -13.57
CA MET A 138 -20.73 -12.10 -14.55
C MET A 138 -20.60 -13.49 -13.96
N LYS A 139 -21.03 -14.51 -14.71
CA LYS A 139 -20.85 -15.91 -14.33
C LYS A 139 -19.52 -16.41 -14.87
N ILE A 140 -18.71 -16.99 -13.98
CA ILE A 140 -17.46 -17.65 -14.35
C ILE A 140 -17.74 -19.13 -14.64
N GLU A 141 -17.19 -19.62 -15.74
CA GLU A 141 -17.30 -21.03 -16.13
C GLU A 141 -16.77 -21.94 -15.01
N ASN A 142 -17.58 -22.90 -14.56
CA ASN A 142 -17.29 -23.78 -13.42
C ASN A 142 -16.92 -23.03 -12.12
N GLY A 143 -17.26 -21.75 -12.01
CA GLY A 143 -16.83 -20.86 -10.94
C GLY A 143 -17.98 -20.07 -10.29
N PRO A 144 -17.65 -19.08 -9.44
CA PRO A 144 -18.65 -18.26 -8.76
C PRO A 144 -19.32 -17.27 -9.72
N VAL A 145 -20.35 -16.60 -9.22
CA VAL A 145 -20.81 -15.33 -9.80
C VAL A 145 -19.93 -14.21 -9.25
N VAL A 146 -19.44 -13.34 -10.12
CA VAL A 146 -18.62 -12.18 -9.76
C VAL A 146 -19.44 -10.91 -9.96
N ARG A 147 -19.47 -10.06 -8.94
CA ARG A 147 -20.15 -8.77 -8.94
C ARG A 147 -19.13 -7.67 -8.66
N ILE A 148 -19.20 -6.57 -9.39
CA ILE A 148 -18.30 -5.44 -9.17
C ILE A 148 -18.81 -4.63 -7.99
N SER A 149 -17.96 -4.40 -6.99
CA SER A 149 -18.25 -3.51 -5.86
C SER A 149 -18.15 -2.05 -6.28
N ASP A 150 -19.17 -1.57 -6.97
CA ASP A 150 -19.16 -0.31 -7.69
C ASP A 150 -20.24 0.63 -7.13
N PRO A 151 -20.04 1.25 -5.96
CA PRO A 151 -21.09 2.02 -5.30
C PRO A 151 -21.54 3.25 -6.12
N ASN A 152 -20.69 3.74 -7.01
CA ASN A 152 -20.97 4.89 -7.87
C ASN A 152 -21.50 4.49 -9.25
N GLY A 153 -21.61 3.19 -9.55
CA GLY A 153 -22.14 2.67 -10.81
C GLY A 153 -21.29 3.07 -12.03
N VAL A 154 -19.97 3.18 -11.89
CA VAL A 154 -19.06 3.59 -12.97
C VAL A 154 -18.73 2.43 -13.91
N PHE A 155 -18.55 1.21 -13.40
CA PHE A 155 -18.18 0.02 -14.16
C PHE A 155 -19.37 -0.90 -14.48
N SER A 156 -20.50 -0.74 -13.78
CA SER A 156 -21.71 -1.56 -13.92
C SER A 156 -22.97 -0.77 -13.53
N VAL A 157 -24.09 -1.46 -13.27
CA VAL A 157 -25.31 -0.85 -12.70
C VAL A 157 -25.16 -0.37 -11.26
N GLY A 158 -24.09 -0.79 -10.59
CA GLY A 158 -23.68 -0.37 -9.26
C GLY A 158 -24.06 -1.34 -8.14
N TYR A 159 -23.22 -1.38 -7.10
CA TYR A 159 -23.40 -2.23 -5.91
C TYR A 159 -22.71 -1.59 -4.70
N ASP A 160 -23.46 -1.33 -3.62
CA ASP A 160 -22.95 -0.66 -2.41
C ASP A 160 -22.93 -1.56 -1.16
N GLY A 161 -23.19 -2.86 -1.32
CA GLY A 161 -23.24 -3.83 -0.21
C GLY A 161 -21.90 -4.22 0.40
N ALA A 162 -20.78 -3.62 -0.04
CA ALA A 162 -19.44 -3.84 0.51
C ALA A 162 -18.65 -2.52 0.61
N PRO A 163 -18.97 -1.66 1.60
CA PRO A 163 -18.52 -0.26 1.63
C PRO A 163 -17.01 -0.08 1.81
N PHE A 164 -16.30 -1.05 2.39
CA PHE A 164 -14.85 -1.01 2.58
C PHE A 164 -14.06 -1.64 1.42
N MET A 165 -14.76 -2.20 0.43
CA MET A 165 -14.19 -3.11 -0.57
C MET A 165 -14.65 -2.70 -1.96
N THR A 166 -14.44 -1.43 -2.32
CA THR A 166 -14.98 -0.83 -3.54
C THR A 166 -13.96 -0.83 -4.66
N ALA A 167 -14.41 -1.08 -5.89
CA ALA A 167 -13.68 -0.70 -7.09
C ALA A 167 -13.50 0.83 -7.09
N ASP A 168 -12.27 1.33 -7.28
CA ASP A 168 -11.98 2.76 -7.35
C ASP A 168 -12.15 3.35 -8.76
N ASP A 169 -13.16 4.18 -8.90
CA ASP A 169 -13.54 4.77 -10.18
C ASP A 169 -12.63 5.90 -10.69
N GLN A 170 -11.57 6.26 -9.94
CA GLN A 170 -10.58 7.25 -10.36
C GLN A 170 -9.38 6.59 -11.05
N SER A 171 -8.85 5.52 -10.47
CA SER A 171 -7.77 4.68 -11.01
C SER A 171 -8.36 3.31 -11.37
N PRO A 172 -8.72 3.06 -12.63
CA PRO A 172 -9.53 1.90 -12.97
C PRO A 172 -8.77 0.60 -12.70
N SER A 173 -9.24 -0.23 -11.78
CA SER A 173 -8.85 -1.66 -11.62
C SER A 173 -9.92 -2.65 -12.11
N ILE A 174 -10.90 -2.16 -12.88
CA ILE A 174 -11.68 -2.99 -13.79
C ILE A 174 -11.15 -2.69 -15.19
N THR A 175 -10.27 -3.54 -15.72
CA THR A 175 -9.51 -3.20 -16.93
C THR A 175 -9.27 -4.39 -17.86
N ALA A 176 -8.85 -4.07 -19.08
CA ALA A 176 -8.10 -4.96 -19.94
C ALA A 176 -6.67 -5.16 -19.41
N PHE A 177 -5.90 -6.06 -20.02
CA PHE A 177 -4.50 -6.29 -19.66
C PHE A 177 -3.69 -4.98 -19.70
N SER A 178 -3.93 -4.16 -20.72
CA SER A 178 -3.27 -2.87 -20.95
C SER A 178 -3.59 -1.76 -19.94
N GLY A 179 -4.54 -1.98 -19.02
CA GLY A 179 -5.07 -0.94 -18.14
C GLY A 179 -6.22 -0.12 -18.72
N PHE A 180 -6.61 -0.36 -19.98
CA PHE A 180 -7.79 0.27 -20.56
C PHE A 180 -9.04 -0.12 -19.76
N PRO A 181 -9.90 0.83 -19.35
CA PRO A 181 -11.01 0.55 -18.45
C PRO A 181 -12.09 -0.30 -19.12
N MET A 182 -12.58 -1.30 -18.40
CA MET A 182 -13.61 -2.24 -18.83
C MET A 182 -14.85 -2.19 -17.94
N CYS A 183 -15.97 -2.72 -18.45
CA CYS A 183 -17.26 -2.58 -17.81
C CYS A 183 -18.21 -3.74 -18.12
N ILE A 184 -19.23 -3.88 -17.28
CA ILE A 184 -20.44 -4.65 -17.59
C ILE A 184 -21.48 -3.64 -18.09
N PRO A 185 -21.98 -3.76 -19.33
CA PRO A 185 -23.00 -2.85 -19.84
C PRO A 185 -24.21 -2.76 -18.91
N ARG A 186 -24.73 -1.54 -18.70
CA ARG A 186 -25.97 -1.29 -17.95
C ARG A 186 -27.22 -1.58 -18.77
N SER A 187 -27.06 -1.64 -20.08
CA SER A 187 -28.10 -1.99 -21.05
C SER A 187 -27.46 -2.45 -22.36
N SER A 188 -28.25 -2.95 -23.31
CA SER A 188 -27.78 -3.32 -24.65
C SER A 188 -27.28 -2.12 -25.49
N SER A 189 -27.56 -0.89 -25.07
CA SER A 189 -27.17 0.35 -25.76
C SER A 189 -26.50 1.34 -24.81
N ASP A 190 -25.68 0.84 -23.88
CA ASP A 190 -24.96 1.67 -22.91
C ASP A 190 -23.94 2.59 -23.61
N PRO A 191 -24.13 3.93 -23.61
CA PRO A 191 -23.22 4.87 -24.27
C PRO A 191 -21.87 5.00 -23.55
N LEU A 192 -21.79 4.59 -22.29
CA LEU A 192 -20.60 4.60 -21.45
C LEU A 192 -19.86 3.25 -21.46
N CYS A 193 -20.45 2.21 -22.06
CA CYS A 193 -19.89 0.87 -22.21
C CYS A 193 -20.32 0.22 -23.54
N PRO A 194 -20.09 0.85 -24.72
CA PRO A 194 -20.69 0.40 -25.97
C PRO A 194 -19.97 -0.83 -26.54
N LEU A 195 -20.75 -1.79 -27.04
CA LEU A 195 -20.24 -2.98 -27.73
C LEU A 195 -19.36 -2.62 -28.95
N SER A 196 -19.61 -1.48 -29.60
CA SER A 196 -18.79 -1.00 -30.71
C SER A 196 -17.34 -0.71 -30.32
N ASN A 197 -17.03 -0.54 -29.02
CA ASN A 197 -15.66 -0.38 -28.54
C ASN A 197 -14.90 -1.72 -28.41
N ARG A 198 -15.56 -2.84 -28.75
CA ARG A 198 -14.98 -4.19 -28.88
C ARG A 198 -15.12 -4.69 -30.33
N PRO A 199 -14.34 -4.13 -31.28
CA PRO A 199 -14.55 -4.35 -32.71
C PRO A 199 -14.32 -5.81 -33.16
N THR A 200 -13.53 -6.58 -32.41
CA THR A 200 -13.24 -7.98 -32.70
C THR A 200 -14.33 -8.93 -32.24
N GLY A 201 -15.25 -8.49 -31.37
CA GLY A 201 -16.27 -9.34 -30.77
C GLY A 201 -15.73 -10.47 -29.88
N GLY A 202 -14.46 -10.38 -29.45
CA GLY A 202 -13.80 -11.41 -28.66
C GLY A 202 -12.41 -11.00 -28.16
N PRO A 203 -11.68 -11.91 -27.49
CA PRO A 203 -10.34 -11.63 -26.98
C PRO A 203 -9.33 -11.38 -28.09
N GLY A 204 -8.23 -10.71 -27.75
CA GLY A 204 -7.18 -10.35 -28.71
C GLY A 204 -6.59 -8.96 -28.48
N ILE A 205 -5.76 -8.53 -29.44
CA ILE A 205 -5.09 -7.24 -29.44
C ILE A 205 -5.78 -6.33 -30.46
N PHE A 206 -6.26 -5.17 -30.03
CA PHE A 206 -6.88 -4.18 -30.92
C PHE A 206 -6.77 -2.77 -30.36
N ARG A 207 -6.90 -1.78 -31.24
CA ARG A 207 -6.96 -0.36 -30.85
C ARG A 207 -8.40 0.01 -30.51
N ALA A 208 -8.60 0.73 -29.40
CA ALA A 208 -9.91 1.24 -29.03
C ALA A 208 -10.48 2.18 -30.12
N PRO A 209 -11.68 1.89 -30.66
CA PRO A 209 -12.37 2.82 -31.57
C PRO A 209 -12.64 4.20 -30.96
N ASP A 210 -13.12 4.26 -29.71
CA ASP A 210 -13.21 5.48 -28.91
C ASP A 210 -12.44 5.28 -27.59
N PRO A 211 -11.24 5.86 -27.45
CA PRO A 211 -10.45 5.65 -26.25
C PRO A 211 -10.94 6.45 -25.04
N LEU A 212 -11.91 7.35 -25.21
CA LEU A 212 -12.53 8.14 -24.12
C LEU A 212 -13.73 7.44 -23.48
N VAL A 213 -14.05 6.22 -23.92
CA VAL A 213 -15.14 5.41 -23.39
C VAL A 213 -14.61 4.03 -23.04
N MET A 214 -15.16 3.40 -22.00
CA MET A 214 -14.80 2.03 -21.63
C MET A 214 -15.17 1.00 -22.71
N ALA A 215 -14.63 -0.20 -22.57
CA ALA A 215 -14.97 -1.34 -23.43
C ALA A 215 -15.66 -2.45 -22.62
N PRO A 216 -16.72 -3.10 -23.14
CA PRO A 216 -17.40 -4.15 -22.38
C PRO A 216 -16.57 -5.43 -22.27
N PHE A 217 -16.70 -6.10 -21.12
CA PHE A 217 -16.40 -7.53 -21.03
C PHE A 217 -17.35 -8.33 -21.93
N LEU A 218 -16.88 -9.49 -22.39
CA LEU A 218 -17.64 -10.42 -23.23
C LEU A 218 -17.47 -11.86 -22.73
N PRO A 219 -18.44 -12.76 -22.99
CA PRO A 219 -18.21 -14.19 -22.84
C PRO A 219 -16.95 -14.64 -23.59
N GLY A 220 -16.15 -15.51 -22.96
CA GLY A 220 -14.85 -15.96 -23.49
C GLY A 220 -13.65 -15.08 -23.09
N ASP A 221 -13.87 -13.95 -22.41
CA ASP A 221 -12.77 -13.22 -21.78
C ASP A 221 -12.21 -14.04 -20.62
N LEU A 222 -10.89 -14.21 -20.61
CA LEU A 222 -10.14 -14.81 -19.51
C LEU A 222 -9.82 -13.70 -18.53
N ILE A 223 -10.49 -13.70 -17.39
CA ILE A 223 -10.27 -12.68 -16.36
C ILE A 223 -9.51 -13.24 -15.17
N THR A 224 -8.76 -12.37 -14.52
CA THR A 224 -8.37 -12.53 -13.12
C THR A 224 -9.17 -11.56 -12.28
N PHE A 225 -9.64 -11.98 -11.12
CA PHE A 225 -10.40 -11.13 -10.23
C PHE A 225 -9.99 -11.34 -8.77
N SER A 226 -10.11 -10.26 -8.01
CA SER A 226 -9.89 -10.20 -6.58
C SER A 226 -11.07 -9.51 -5.93
N GLY A 227 -11.51 -10.08 -4.82
CA GLY A 227 -12.73 -9.70 -4.14
C GLY A 227 -12.91 -10.49 -2.88
N PHE A 228 -14.07 -10.30 -2.26
CA PHE A 228 -14.45 -10.95 -1.02
C PHE A 228 -15.67 -11.83 -1.24
N ARG A 229 -15.64 -13.06 -0.74
CA ARG A 229 -16.80 -13.96 -0.82
C ARG A 229 -17.93 -13.48 0.07
N ARG A 230 -19.14 -13.50 -0.49
CA ARG A 230 -20.41 -13.27 0.19
C ARG A 230 -21.39 -14.33 -0.31
N GLY A 231 -21.55 -15.40 0.46
CA GLY A 231 -22.29 -16.58 0.00
C GLY A 231 -21.64 -17.21 -1.22
N ASP A 232 -22.40 -17.37 -2.31
CA ASP A 232 -21.94 -17.97 -3.56
C ASP A 232 -21.36 -16.94 -4.56
N GLU A 233 -21.30 -15.66 -4.18
CA GLU A 233 -20.76 -14.59 -4.99
C GLU A 233 -19.38 -14.14 -4.51
N VAL A 234 -18.59 -13.62 -5.44
CA VAL A 234 -17.39 -12.83 -5.15
C VAL A 234 -17.69 -11.36 -5.46
N ILE A 235 -17.59 -10.53 -4.43
CA ILE A 235 -17.70 -9.08 -4.53
C ILE A 235 -16.32 -8.52 -4.89
N ALA A 236 -16.10 -8.29 -6.18
CA ALA A 236 -14.82 -7.91 -6.74
C ALA A 236 -14.58 -6.41 -6.66
N PHE A 237 -13.40 -6.05 -6.12
CA PHE A 237 -12.86 -4.69 -6.21
C PHE A 237 -11.88 -4.56 -7.39
N SER A 238 -11.38 -5.67 -7.94
CA SER A 238 -10.43 -5.70 -9.05
C SER A 238 -10.74 -6.83 -10.04
N ILE A 239 -10.72 -6.51 -11.34
CA ILE A 239 -10.90 -7.45 -12.45
C ILE A 239 -9.99 -7.02 -13.60
N VAL A 240 -9.20 -7.96 -14.12
CA VAL A 240 -8.34 -7.75 -15.29
C VAL A 240 -8.62 -8.81 -16.34
N ALA A 241 -9.00 -8.41 -17.56
CA ALA A 241 -9.09 -9.32 -18.70
C ALA A 241 -7.68 -9.59 -19.28
N GLN A 242 -7.14 -10.77 -18.96
CA GLN A 242 -5.76 -11.17 -19.26
C GLN A 242 -5.53 -11.45 -20.76
N ASN A 243 -6.55 -11.89 -21.48
CA ASN A 243 -6.49 -12.18 -22.92
C ASN A 243 -6.99 -11.03 -23.81
N VAL A 244 -7.18 -9.84 -23.25
CA VAL A 244 -7.65 -8.65 -23.95
C VAL A 244 -6.61 -7.54 -23.80
N GLN A 245 -6.01 -7.12 -24.91
CA GLN A 245 -5.06 -6.01 -24.95
C GLN A 245 -5.66 -4.88 -25.79
N ILE A 246 -6.10 -3.81 -25.11
CA ILE A 246 -6.69 -2.65 -25.78
C ILE A 246 -5.65 -1.53 -25.83
N THR A 247 -5.21 -1.18 -27.03
CA THR A 247 -4.23 -0.10 -27.22
C THR A 247 -4.92 1.23 -27.50
N THR A 248 -4.23 2.32 -27.16
CA THR A 248 -4.70 3.68 -27.39
C THR A 248 -3.85 4.42 -28.43
N GLY A 249 -4.36 5.56 -28.90
CA GLY A 249 -3.62 6.48 -29.77
C GLY A 249 -2.75 7.46 -29.00
N ASP A 250 -2.17 8.42 -29.72
CA ASP A 250 -1.12 9.32 -29.20
C ASP A 250 -1.54 10.26 -28.06
N ASN A 251 -2.83 10.52 -27.85
CA ASN A 251 -3.28 11.57 -26.93
C ASN A 251 -3.97 11.04 -25.66
N ILE A 252 -3.94 9.73 -25.44
CA ILE A 252 -4.55 9.11 -24.26
C ILE A 252 -3.82 7.83 -23.90
N VAL A 253 -3.58 7.67 -22.60
CA VAL A 253 -2.86 6.54 -22.04
C VAL A 253 -3.64 6.05 -20.83
N TYR A 254 -3.71 4.75 -20.64
CA TYR A 254 -4.14 4.15 -19.39
C TYR A 254 -2.97 3.39 -18.80
N ILE A 255 -2.86 3.45 -17.48
CA ILE A 255 -1.86 2.72 -16.70
C ILE A 255 -2.61 1.67 -15.89
N ARG A 256 -2.04 0.46 -15.84
CA ARG A 256 -2.37 -0.56 -14.84
C ARG A 256 -1.18 -0.74 -13.93
N MET A 257 -1.38 -0.69 -12.62
CA MET A 257 -0.38 -1.17 -11.67
C MET A 257 -0.67 -2.60 -11.27
N ASP A 258 0.38 -3.43 -11.25
CA ASP A 258 0.32 -4.82 -10.81
C ASP A 258 1.01 -4.99 -9.44
N LEU A 259 2.06 -4.20 -9.18
CA LEU A 259 2.79 -4.23 -7.93
C LEU A 259 3.15 -2.82 -7.46
N ALA A 260 2.94 -2.57 -6.17
CA ALA A 260 3.67 -1.61 -5.35
C ALA A 260 4.19 -2.35 -4.11
N LEU A 261 5.50 -2.52 -4.06
CA LEU A 261 6.23 -3.10 -2.95
C LEU A 261 7.26 -2.08 -2.48
N LEU A 262 7.27 -1.80 -1.19
CA LEU A 262 8.32 -1.01 -0.56
C LEU A 262 9.21 -1.89 0.29
N GLY A 263 10.50 -1.86 0.01
CA GLY A 263 11.52 -2.30 0.95
C GLY A 263 11.84 -1.15 1.90
N ILE A 264 11.63 -1.39 3.19
CA ILE A 264 11.80 -0.39 4.23
C ILE A 264 13.24 -0.44 4.70
N PHE A 265 13.94 0.66 4.56
CA PHE A 265 15.33 0.83 4.95
C PHE A 265 15.45 0.96 6.46
N SER A 266 16.44 0.27 7.03
CA SER A 266 16.88 0.46 8.41
C SER A 266 18.33 0.93 8.42
N PRO A 267 18.69 1.94 9.22
CA PRO A 267 20.08 2.34 9.40
C PRO A 267 20.89 1.37 10.27
N ASN A 268 20.28 0.28 10.76
CA ASN A 268 20.99 -0.74 11.52
C ASN A 268 21.94 -1.51 10.59
N PRO A 269 23.26 -1.56 10.88
CA PRO A 269 24.23 -2.23 10.02
C PRO A 269 24.05 -3.76 9.93
N ALA A 270 23.22 -4.35 10.78
CA ALA A 270 22.88 -5.77 10.74
C ALA A 270 21.50 -6.04 10.11
N ALA A 271 20.95 -5.06 9.39
CA ALA A 271 19.67 -5.15 8.73
C ALA A 271 19.86 -5.19 7.21
N GLU A 272 19.33 -6.22 6.56
CA GLU A 272 19.26 -6.30 5.11
C GLU A 272 17.98 -5.60 4.63
N THR A 273 18.12 -4.69 3.65
CA THR A 273 17.00 -3.95 3.05
C THR A 273 16.66 -4.56 1.68
N ALA A 274 15.38 -4.86 1.48
CA ALA A 274 14.89 -5.32 0.17
C ALA A 274 14.75 -4.16 -0.83
N ASP A 275 14.83 -4.46 -2.13
CA ASP A 275 14.50 -3.48 -3.16
C ASP A 275 13.02 -3.07 -3.10
N SER A 276 12.74 -1.78 -3.30
CA SER A 276 11.39 -1.32 -3.65
C SER A 276 11.08 -1.61 -5.11
N ARG A 277 9.84 -2.02 -5.42
CA ARG A 277 9.42 -2.43 -6.77
C ARG A 277 8.06 -1.88 -7.14
N PHE A 278 8.00 -1.26 -8.33
CA PHE A 278 6.74 -0.88 -8.97
C PHE A 278 6.68 -1.53 -10.35
N ILE A 279 5.61 -2.30 -10.60
CA ILE A 279 5.39 -2.97 -11.88
C ILE A 279 4.03 -2.55 -12.42
N GLY A 280 4.00 -2.18 -13.69
CA GLY A 280 2.75 -1.85 -14.36
C GLY A 280 2.81 -2.00 -15.88
N PHE A 281 1.70 -1.69 -16.52
CA PHE A 281 1.47 -1.80 -17.95
C PHE A 281 0.81 -0.53 -18.49
N SER A 282 1.02 -0.25 -19.77
CA SER A 282 0.45 0.92 -20.46
C SER A 282 -0.38 0.52 -21.68
N SER A 283 -1.47 1.24 -21.93
CA SER A 283 -2.24 1.10 -23.18
C SER A 283 -1.56 1.72 -24.40
N ASN A 284 -0.51 2.50 -24.22
CA ASN A 284 0.22 3.16 -25.29
C ASN A 284 1.69 2.75 -25.25
N SER A 285 2.19 2.23 -26.37
CA SER A 285 3.58 1.82 -26.52
C SER A 285 4.56 2.98 -26.58
N ARG A 286 4.12 4.22 -26.78
CA ARG A 286 4.99 5.40 -26.73
C ARG A 286 5.19 5.98 -25.34
N ALA A 287 4.40 5.54 -24.36
CA ALA A 287 4.40 6.16 -23.03
C ALA A 287 5.69 5.87 -22.26
N SER A 288 6.14 6.84 -21.47
CA SER A 288 6.94 6.63 -20.26
C SER A 288 6.05 6.85 -19.03
N VAL A 289 6.53 6.46 -17.85
CA VAL A 289 5.79 6.64 -16.60
C VAL A 289 6.67 7.35 -15.58
N THR A 290 6.15 8.39 -14.95
CA THR A 290 6.79 9.02 -13.79
C THR A 290 6.07 8.58 -12.52
N LEU A 291 6.85 8.10 -11.55
CA LEU A 291 6.39 7.64 -10.24
C LEU A 291 6.57 8.75 -9.21
N TYR A 292 5.51 8.99 -8.44
CA TYR A 292 5.47 9.96 -7.36
C TYR A 292 5.03 9.29 -6.05
N ALA A 293 5.69 9.63 -4.95
CA ALA A 293 5.14 9.48 -3.62
C ALA A 293 4.11 10.60 -3.37
N LEU A 294 2.96 10.26 -2.80
CA LEU A 294 1.96 11.22 -2.34
C LEU A 294 2.19 11.54 -0.86
N ASP A 295 2.96 12.58 -0.58
CA ASP A 295 3.19 13.07 0.77
C ASP A 295 1.93 13.79 1.27
N VAL A 296 1.50 13.55 2.51
CA VAL A 296 0.26 14.10 3.07
C VAL A 296 0.59 15.22 4.06
N ASP A 297 -0.05 16.37 3.90
CA ASP A 297 0.01 17.45 4.89
C ASP A 297 -0.79 17.04 6.15
N PRO A 298 -0.15 16.94 7.33
CA PRO A 298 -0.79 16.38 8.52
C PRO A 298 -1.85 17.31 9.14
N CYS A 299 -2.01 18.55 8.65
CA CYS A 299 -2.99 19.49 9.16
C CYS A 299 -4.20 19.68 8.26
N THR A 300 -4.02 19.50 6.96
CA THR A 300 -5.05 19.74 5.94
C THR A 300 -5.52 18.46 5.27
N GLY A 301 -4.68 17.42 5.23
CA GLY A 301 -4.91 16.22 4.42
C GLY A 301 -4.55 16.41 2.94
N GLU A 302 -4.08 17.59 2.53
CA GLU A 302 -3.67 17.83 1.15
C GLU A 302 -2.47 16.97 0.76
N THR A 303 -2.54 16.34 -0.40
CA THR A 303 -1.45 15.54 -0.96
C THR A 303 -0.52 16.38 -1.82
N ARG A 304 0.79 16.13 -1.71
CA ARG A 304 1.83 16.72 -2.55
C ARG A 304 2.63 15.61 -3.21
N GLU A 305 3.00 15.86 -4.46
CA GLU A 305 3.75 14.88 -5.25
C GLU A 305 5.25 15.08 -5.06
N ARG A 306 5.94 14.04 -4.63
CA ARG A 306 7.40 13.96 -4.65
C ARG A 306 7.83 12.92 -5.66
N MET A 307 8.57 13.35 -6.68
CA MET A 307 9.06 12.46 -7.73
C MET A 307 10.02 11.43 -7.13
N ILE A 308 9.84 10.17 -7.52
CA ILE A 308 10.73 9.04 -7.20
C ILE A 308 11.61 8.73 -8.41
N ALA A 309 10.99 8.45 -9.56
CA ALA A 309 11.70 8.16 -10.79
C ALA A 309 10.81 8.30 -12.04
N GLY A 310 11.41 8.64 -13.18
CA GLY A 310 10.86 8.39 -14.50
C GLY A 310 11.35 7.04 -15.04
N VAL A 311 10.45 6.22 -15.59
CA VAL A 311 10.74 4.90 -16.14
C VAL A 311 10.18 4.74 -17.55
N GLY A 312 11.01 4.25 -18.47
CA GLY A 312 10.58 3.81 -19.79
C GLY A 312 9.90 2.43 -19.77
N LEU A 313 9.30 2.05 -20.90
CA LEU A 313 8.78 0.70 -21.09
C LEU A 313 9.94 -0.29 -21.30
N ARG A 314 9.89 -1.44 -20.63
CA ARG A 314 10.88 -2.51 -20.78
C ARG A 314 11.04 -2.94 -22.23
N GLY A 315 12.30 -3.16 -22.60
CA GLY A 315 12.73 -3.61 -23.91
C GLY A 315 12.38 -2.70 -25.08
N GLY A 316 12.21 -1.40 -24.82
CA GLY A 316 11.95 -0.44 -25.89
C GLY A 316 10.61 -0.69 -26.59
N ARG A 317 9.57 -1.02 -25.81
CA ARG A 317 8.13 -1.09 -26.20
C ARG A 317 7.65 -2.47 -26.69
N ASN A 318 7.73 -3.48 -25.83
CA ASN A 318 7.20 -4.81 -26.11
C ASN A 318 5.65 -4.85 -26.20
N PHE A 319 5.06 -5.97 -26.62
CA PHE A 319 3.60 -6.11 -26.80
C PHE A 319 2.77 -5.85 -25.54
N GLN A 320 3.37 -6.05 -24.37
CA GLN A 320 2.73 -5.82 -23.08
C GLN A 320 2.77 -4.36 -22.64
N ASN A 321 3.70 -3.56 -23.19
CA ASN A 321 4.02 -2.22 -22.72
C ASN A 321 4.27 -2.20 -21.20
N LYS A 322 5.07 -3.16 -20.72
CA LYS A 322 5.43 -3.27 -19.30
C LYS A 322 6.41 -2.16 -18.92
N PHE A 323 6.25 -1.54 -17.76
CA PHE A 323 7.30 -0.77 -17.10
C PHE A 323 7.62 -1.36 -15.73
N GLU A 324 8.86 -1.14 -15.28
CA GLU A 324 9.34 -1.65 -14.01
C GLU A 324 10.31 -0.66 -13.38
N TYR A 325 10.03 -0.27 -12.15
CA TYR A 325 11.00 0.35 -11.26
C TYR A 325 11.46 -0.70 -10.26
N ARG A 326 12.77 -0.80 -10.08
CA ARG A 326 13.40 -1.62 -9.07
C ARG A 326 14.65 -0.92 -8.55
N ASN A 327 14.57 -0.40 -7.33
CA ASN A 327 15.68 0.23 -6.63
C ASN A 327 15.33 0.40 -5.14
N GLU A 328 16.29 0.81 -4.31
CA GLU A 328 16.03 1.24 -2.94
C GLU A 328 15.33 2.60 -2.93
N ILE A 329 14.35 2.74 -2.03
CA ILE A 329 13.82 4.03 -1.57
C ILE A 329 14.18 4.09 -0.11
N LEU A 330 14.87 5.13 0.34
CA LEU A 330 15.54 5.13 1.66
C LEU A 330 14.83 6.01 2.71
N PHE A 331 13.88 6.83 2.29
CA PHE A 331 13.20 7.79 3.17
C PHE A 331 11.83 8.19 2.63
N GLY A 332 11.03 8.86 3.49
CA GLY A 332 9.76 9.44 3.09
C GLY A 332 8.77 8.42 2.55
N TYR A 333 8.60 7.29 3.24
CA TYR A 333 7.60 6.31 2.83
C TYR A 333 6.20 6.88 3.05
N THR A 334 5.37 6.73 2.02
CA THR A 334 3.97 7.11 2.06
C THR A 334 3.09 5.90 1.79
N ARG A 335 1.82 6.03 2.15
CA ARG A 335 0.79 5.02 1.90
C ARG A 335 0.47 4.88 0.43
N GLU A 336 0.55 5.96 -0.35
CA GLU A 336 0.06 6.00 -1.73
C GLU A 336 1.11 6.52 -2.71
N TYR A 337 1.20 5.87 -3.86
CA TYR A 337 2.07 6.28 -4.96
C TYR A 337 1.23 6.50 -6.21
N ARG A 338 1.63 7.50 -7.00
CA ARG A 338 0.99 7.85 -8.26
C ARG A 338 1.93 7.57 -9.43
N ALA A 339 1.43 6.86 -10.42
CA ALA A 339 2.04 6.71 -11.73
C ALA A 339 1.37 7.69 -12.70
N VAL A 340 2.16 8.50 -13.40
CA VAL A 340 1.69 9.45 -14.42
C VAL A 340 2.30 9.08 -15.76
N ALA A 341 1.46 8.92 -16.78
CA ALA A 341 1.91 8.63 -18.13
C ALA A 341 2.41 9.90 -18.81
N GLU A 342 3.53 9.79 -19.50
CA GLU A 342 4.11 10.86 -20.30
C GLU A 342 4.35 10.38 -21.73
N ILE A 343 4.27 11.30 -22.68
CA ILE A 343 4.74 11.07 -24.05
C ILE A 343 5.70 12.22 -24.36
N ASP A 344 6.92 11.87 -24.76
CA ASP A 344 7.98 12.83 -25.08
C ASP A 344 8.23 13.83 -23.93
N GLY A 345 8.15 13.36 -22.68
CA GLY A 345 8.35 14.15 -21.46
C GLY A 345 7.18 15.04 -21.03
N VAL A 346 6.02 14.92 -21.71
CA VAL A 346 4.82 15.69 -21.39
C VAL A 346 3.76 14.79 -20.75
N PRO A 347 3.26 15.11 -19.53
CA PRO A 347 2.17 14.37 -18.90
C PRO A 347 0.91 14.34 -19.77
N ILE A 348 0.37 13.14 -20.01
CA ILE A 348 -0.83 12.92 -20.81
C ILE A 348 -2.00 12.58 -19.88
N ILE A 349 -2.60 13.59 -19.26
CA ILE A 349 -3.71 13.41 -18.32
C ILE A 349 -5.01 13.93 -18.96
N GLN A 350 -6.04 13.09 -19.00
CA GLN A 350 -7.33 13.49 -19.58
C GLN A 350 -8.51 12.83 -18.87
N ARG A 351 -9.53 13.61 -18.52
CA ARG A 351 -10.80 13.06 -18.01
C ARG A 351 -11.63 12.49 -19.16
N THR A 352 -12.05 11.25 -19.02
CA THR A 352 -12.84 10.51 -20.01
C THR A 352 -14.33 10.82 -19.89
N LYS A 353 -15.14 10.33 -20.84
CA LYS A 353 -16.62 10.47 -20.77
C LYS A 353 -17.22 9.69 -19.59
N ASN A 354 -16.48 8.70 -19.07
CA ASN A 354 -16.83 7.92 -17.89
C ASN A 354 -16.45 8.61 -16.56
N GLY A 355 -15.80 9.77 -16.60
CA GLY A 355 -15.32 10.46 -15.40
C GLY A 355 -13.96 9.95 -14.88
N ILE A 356 -13.39 8.91 -15.49
CA ILE A 356 -12.07 8.35 -15.15
C ILE A 356 -10.97 9.32 -15.60
N LEU A 357 -9.90 9.45 -14.81
CA LEU A 357 -8.74 10.27 -15.16
C LEU A 357 -7.68 9.41 -15.87
N ALA A 358 -7.74 9.35 -17.20
CA ALA A 358 -6.74 8.66 -17.99
C ALA A 358 -5.35 9.29 -17.82
N GLY A 359 -4.31 8.46 -17.91
CA GLY A 359 -2.90 8.86 -17.81
C GLY A 359 -2.38 9.01 -16.40
N SER A 360 -3.20 8.68 -15.40
CA SER A 360 -2.86 8.76 -13.99
C SER A 360 -3.39 7.53 -13.29
N TYR A 361 -2.59 6.94 -12.41
CA TYR A 361 -3.00 5.82 -11.57
C TYR A 361 -2.43 6.00 -10.17
N VAL A 362 -3.29 6.00 -9.15
CA VAL A 362 -2.90 6.03 -7.74
C VAL A 362 -3.11 4.65 -7.13
N GLN A 363 -2.13 4.12 -6.40
CA GLN A 363 -2.26 2.89 -5.64
C GLN A 363 -1.72 3.03 -4.22
N PRO A 364 -2.41 2.49 -3.19
CA PRO A 364 -1.77 2.10 -1.95
C PRO A 364 -0.62 1.11 -2.15
N VAL A 365 0.38 1.23 -1.29
CA VAL A 365 1.41 0.20 -1.10
C VAL A 365 0.81 -0.92 -0.30
N ASN A 366 0.83 -2.13 -0.84
CA ASN A 366 0.21 -3.29 -0.22
C ASN A 366 1.20 -4.36 0.21
N VAL A 367 2.46 -4.23 -0.19
CA VAL A 367 3.55 -5.06 0.30
C VAL A 367 4.58 -4.17 0.96
N TRP A 368 4.69 -4.32 2.27
CA TRP A 368 5.69 -3.67 3.09
C TRP A 368 6.69 -4.75 3.49
N VAL A 369 7.91 -4.64 2.98
CA VAL A 369 9.00 -5.55 3.32
C VAL A 369 9.88 -4.82 4.32
N GLN A 370 9.67 -5.12 5.59
CA GLN A 370 10.55 -4.66 6.66
C GLN A 370 11.94 -5.29 6.51
N THR A 371 12.96 -4.66 7.07
CA THR A 371 14.31 -5.22 7.02
C THR A 371 14.40 -6.56 7.72
N GLU A 372 15.22 -7.44 7.18
CA GLU A 372 15.54 -8.74 7.77
C GLU A 372 16.90 -8.68 8.47
N MET A 373 17.15 -9.63 9.37
CA MET A 373 18.43 -9.71 10.06
C MET A 373 19.47 -10.33 9.11
N ASP A 374 20.51 -9.56 8.78
CA ASP A 374 21.58 -9.98 7.87
C ASP A 374 22.51 -11.02 8.51
N ILE A 375 22.68 -10.96 9.85
CA ILE A 375 23.57 -11.85 10.60
C ILE A 375 22.76 -12.75 11.54
N PRO A 376 22.53 -14.03 11.19
CA PRO A 376 21.80 -14.97 12.04
C PRO A 376 22.35 -15.08 13.47
N GLY A 377 21.48 -14.91 14.47
CA GLY A 377 21.80 -15.10 15.88
C GLY A 377 22.54 -13.95 16.56
N LEU A 378 22.80 -12.84 15.85
CA LEU A 378 23.49 -11.68 16.42
C LEU A 378 22.64 -10.93 17.45
N PHE A 379 21.31 -10.83 17.24
CA PHE A 379 20.38 -10.18 18.17
C PHE A 379 19.36 -11.17 18.71
N ALA A 380 19.33 -11.32 20.04
CA ALA A 380 18.34 -12.15 20.71
C ALA A 380 16.90 -11.64 20.53
N SER A 381 16.73 -10.34 20.29
CA SER A 381 15.45 -9.66 20.02
C SER A 381 15.13 -9.48 18.53
N GLY A 382 16.04 -9.84 17.61
CA GLY A 382 15.92 -9.53 16.18
C GLY A 382 16.15 -8.04 15.86
N VAL A 383 15.92 -7.66 14.60
CA VAL A 383 15.96 -6.25 14.16
C VAL A 383 14.54 -5.66 14.30
N PRO A 384 14.34 -4.58 15.08
CA PRO A 384 13.05 -3.92 15.17
C PRO A 384 12.59 -3.40 13.81
N PHE A 385 11.28 -3.42 13.58
CA PHE A 385 10.68 -2.80 12.41
C PHE A 385 10.82 -1.28 12.43
N GLU A 386 11.06 -0.70 11.26
CA GLU A 386 11.34 0.73 11.10
C GLU A 386 10.06 1.45 10.66
N PHE A 387 9.64 2.43 11.46
CA PHE A 387 8.46 3.25 11.23
C PHE A 387 8.78 4.75 11.19
N ARG A 388 10.01 5.17 11.51
CA ARG A 388 10.41 6.59 11.57
C ARG A 388 10.24 7.32 10.24
N GLN A 389 10.51 6.64 9.13
CA GLN A 389 10.42 7.19 7.79
C GLN A 389 9.00 7.14 7.19
N MET A 390 8.03 6.61 7.94
CA MET A 390 6.62 6.57 7.54
C MET A 390 5.90 7.79 8.09
N GLU A 391 5.92 8.90 7.34
CA GLU A 391 5.41 10.19 7.83
C GLU A 391 3.92 10.16 8.20
N PHE A 392 3.15 9.31 7.52
CA PHE A 392 1.75 9.09 7.85
C PHE A 392 1.53 8.48 9.26
N LEU A 393 2.55 7.83 9.83
CA LEU A 393 2.54 7.31 11.21
C LEU A 393 3.14 8.31 12.20
N THR A 394 4.19 9.04 11.80
CA THR A 394 4.94 9.95 12.70
C THR A 394 4.38 11.37 12.75
N LYS A 395 3.60 11.80 11.75
CA LYS A 395 2.97 13.13 11.67
C LYS A 395 1.45 13.04 11.60
N GLY A 396 0.92 11.95 11.04
CA GLY A 396 -0.51 11.74 10.81
C GLY A 396 -0.91 11.95 9.34
N VAL A 397 -2.20 11.90 9.08
CA VAL A 397 -2.76 11.88 7.71
C VAL A 397 -3.72 13.05 7.44
N GLY A 398 -3.73 14.07 8.29
CA GLY A 398 -4.49 15.27 8.03
C GLY A 398 -5.95 15.19 8.41
N ARG A 399 -6.73 16.13 7.88
CA ARG A 399 -8.16 16.21 8.14
C ARG A 399 -8.92 15.22 7.27
N ASP A 400 -9.86 14.52 7.88
CA ASP A 400 -10.91 13.86 7.13
C ASP A 400 -12.00 14.86 6.69
N GLU A 401 -12.96 14.37 5.92
CA GLU A 401 -14.06 15.17 5.40
C GLU A 401 -15.00 15.73 6.47
N ASN A 402 -15.02 15.11 7.65
CA ASN A 402 -15.77 15.59 8.80
C ASN A 402 -14.99 16.66 9.58
N GLY A 403 -13.78 16.99 9.13
CA GLY A 403 -12.88 17.96 9.76
C GLY A 403 -12.08 17.40 10.94
N ASN A 404 -12.16 16.09 11.21
CA ASN A 404 -11.39 15.44 12.27
C ASN A 404 -9.93 15.30 11.85
N ILE A 405 -8.99 15.57 12.76
CA ILE A 405 -7.55 15.54 12.45
C ILE A 405 -6.95 14.19 12.87
N TRP A 406 -6.44 13.44 11.91
CA TRP A 406 -5.74 12.18 12.18
C TRP A 406 -4.26 12.46 12.42
N GLY A 407 -3.86 12.49 13.69
CA GLY A 407 -2.50 12.80 14.11
C GLY A 407 -1.55 11.59 14.08
N PRO A 408 -0.34 11.72 14.66
CA PRO A 408 0.61 10.62 14.75
C PRO A 408 0.08 9.47 15.62
N LEU A 409 0.61 8.26 15.44
CA LEU A 409 0.26 7.12 16.29
C LEU A 409 0.63 7.39 17.75
N ASP A 410 -0.30 7.08 18.66
CA ASP A 410 -0.12 7.28 20.10
C ASP A 410 -0.70 6.08 20.90
N PRO A 411 0.13 5.30 21.61
CA PRO A 411 1.59 5.38 21.68
C PRO A 411 2.27 4.94 20.36
N PHE A 412 3.47 5.45 20.08
CA PHE A 412 4.22 5.09 18.87
C PHE A 412 4.84 3.67 18.96
N PRO A 413 4.82 2.87 17.87
CA PRO A 413 5.31 1.49 17.84
C PRO A 413 6.82 1.37 17.62
N GLN A 414 7.60 2.37 18.03
CA GLN A 414 9.07 2.32 17.99
C GLN A 414 9.67 3.25 19.05
N SER A 415 10.68 2.77 19.76
CA SER A 415 11.43 3.53 20.75
C SER A 415 12.38 4.53 20.08
N LEU A 416 12.76 5.57 20.82
CA LEU A 416 13.75 6.58 20.38
C LEU A 416 13.38 7.31 19.08
N VAL A 417 12.09 7.32 18.72
CA VAL A 417 11.54 8.17 17.66
C VAL A 417 10.85 9.36 18.33
N PRO A 418 11.38 10.59 18.17
CA PRO A 418 10.74 11.77 18.76
C PRO A 418 9.45 12.08 18.00
N ILE A 419 8.30 11.79 18.62
CA ILE A 419 6.98 12.17 18.12
C ILE A 419 6.58 13.49 18.77
N SER A 420 6.40 14.51 17.94
CA SER A 420 5.86 15.80 18.39
C SER A 420 4.34 15.79 18.28
N PRO A 421 3.60 16.33 19.25
CA PRO A 421 2.18 16.58 19.08
C PRO A 421 1.96 17.44 17.84
N LEU A 422 0.95 17.08 17.05
CA LEU A 422 0.58 17.85 15.87
C LEU A 422 0.00 19.20 16.29
N ASP A 423 0.64 20.29 15.88
CA ASP A 423 0.16 21.67 16.06
C ASP A 423 -0.22 22.28 14.70
N CYS A 424 -1.53 22.39 14.47
CA CYS A 424 -2.08 23.01 13.25
C CYS A 424 -2.49 24.47 13.46
N GLY A 425 -2.16 25.06 14.61
CA GLY A 425 -2.62 26.38 15.02
C GLY A 425 -4.13 26.49 15.21
N THR A 426 -4.58 27.48 15.98
CA THR A 426 -6.02 27.79 16.16
C THR A 426 -6.64 28.51 14.95
N GLY A 427 -6.02 28.41 13.76
CA GLY A 427 -6.22 29.35 12.65
C GLY A 427 -6.81 28.79 11.36
N VAL A 428 -6.93 27.47 11.19
CA VAL A 428 -7.71 26.91 10.07
C VAL A 428 -9.16 26.72 10.53
N SER A 429 -9.77 27.83 10.94
CA SER A 429 -11.22 27.94 10.94
C SER A 429 -11.66 27.92 9.49
N THR A 430 -12.70 27.14 9.19
CA THR A 430 -13.46 27.20 7.95
C THR A 430 -13.43 28.62 7.39
N ARG A 431 -12.96 28.81 6.14
CA ARG A 431 -13.49 29.92 5.36
C ARG A 431 -14.98 29.65 5.24
N ASN A 432 -15.74 30.14 6.21
CA ASN A 432 -17.12 30.50 6.01
C ASN A 432 -17.03 31.60 4.95
N VAL A 433 -17.18 31.19 3.68
CA VAL A 433 -17.50 32.11 2.62
C VAL A 433 -18.75 32.82 3.12
N SER A 434 -18.58 34.10 3.49
CA SER A 434 -19.70 34.95 3.83
C SER A 434 -20.68 34.89 2.66
N ALA A 435 -21.97 34.84 2.96
CA ALA A 435 -23.03 34.80 1.95
C ALA A 435 -22.99 35.99 0.95
N ASP A 436 -22.16 37.00 1.22
CA ASP A 436 -21.95 38.16 0.35
C ASP A 436 -20.94 37.91 -0.79
N ASP A 437 -20.06 36.89 -0.71
CA ASP A 437 -19.05 36.62 -1.75
C ASP A 437 -19.58 35.71 -2.89
N VAL A 438 -20.82 35.21 -2.80
CA VAL A 438 -21.43 34.28 -3.79
C VAL A 438 -22.35 35.02 -4.78
N ALA A 439 -22.37 36.35 -4.79
CA ALA A 439 -23.21 37.11 -5.73
C ALA A 439 -22.65 37.23 -7.16
N SER A 440 -21.49 36.64 -7.46
CA SER A 440 -20.89 36.69 -8.80
C SER A 440 -20.32 35.34 -9.24
N GLU A 441 -21.19 34.33 -9.37
CA GLU A 441 -21.23 33.40 -10.52
C GLU A 441 -22.13 32.20 -10.20
N VAL A 442 -22.70 31.62 -11.26
CA VAL A 442 -23.52 30.40 -11.25
C VAL A 442 -24.99 30.58 -10.86
N LYS A 443 -25.76 31.06 -11.83
CA LYS A 443 -27.15 30.64 -11.99
C LYS A 443 -27.21 29.13 -12.21
N GLY A 444 -27.92 28.43 -11.31
CA GLY A 444 -28.69 27.24 -11.66
C GLY A 444 -28.12 25.89 -11.24
N ARG A 445 -28.34 25.49 -9.98
CA ARG A 445 -28.63 24.10 -9.64
C ARG A 445 -29.40 24.01 -8.32
N ALA A 446 -30.54 23.33 -8.35
CA ALA A 446 -31.35 23.06 -7.15
C ALA A 446 -30.64 22.00 -6.25
N PRO A 447 -30.83 22.05 -4.92
CA PRO A 447 -30.18 21.11 -4.00
C PRO A 447 -30.91 19.76 -4.01
N VAL A 448 -30.15 18.68 -4.20
CA VAL A 448 -30.64 17.31 -4.02
C VAL A 448 -30.45 16.94 -2.54
N THR A 449 -31.55 16.74 -1.83
CA THR A 449 -31.58 16.20 -0.47
C THR A 449 -31.47 14.68 -0.52
N GLY A 450 -30.38 14.11 0.02
CA GLY A 450 -30.16 12.68 0.23
C GLY A 450 -29.21 12.45 1.42
N PRO A 451 -29.25 11.28 2.08
CA PRO A 451 -28.61 11.07 3.37
C PRO A 451 -27.08 11.12 3.30
N VAL A 452 -26.49 11.79 4.30
CA VAL A 452 -25.06 11.98 4.51
C VAL A 452 -24.37 10.62 4.71
N ARG A 453 -23.44 10.26 3.82
CA ARG A 453 -22.48 9.16 4.00
C ARG A 453 -21.08 9.78 3.98
N SER A 454 -20.28 9.45 5.00
CA SER A 454 -18.85 9.75 5.07
C SER A 454 -18.16 9.17 3.83
N HIS A 455 -17.59 10.01 2.97
CA HIS A 455 -16.76 9.52 1.89
C HIS A 455 -15.43 9.08 2.51
N VAL A 456 -15.33 7.76 2.71
CA VAL A 456 -14.04 7.07 2.85
C VAL A 456 -13.24 7.40 1.59
N GLU A 457 -12.02 7.92 1.73
CA GLU A 457 -11.12 8.11 0.60
C GLU A 457 -10.64 6.71 0.16
N LYS A 458 -11.21 6.25 -0.96
CA LYS A 458 -11.13 4.88 -1.51
C LYS A 458 -10.09 4.82 -2.63
N ARG A 459 -9.02 4.01 -2.53
CA ARG A 459 -7.96 3.88 -3.57
C ARG A 459 -7.24 2.52 -3.52
N ARG A 460 -6.97 1.91 -4.71
CA ARG A 460 -6.88 0.46 -5.13
C ARG A 460 -5.61 -0.43 -4.97
N THR A 461 -5.80 -1.76 -5.15
CA THR A 461 -4.84 -2.90 -4.91
C THR A 461 -4.36 -3.76 -6.10
N PHE A 462 -3.18 -4.38 -5.87
CA PHE A 462 -2.63 -5.74 -6.16
C PHE A 462 -2.90 -6.56 -7.45
N GLY A 463 -1.80 -7.11 -7.99
CA GLY A 463 -1.72 -8.31 -8.83
C GLY A 463 -0.92 -9.46 -8.17
N SER A 464 -1.28 -10.72 -8.46
CA SER A 464 -0.69 -11.93 -7.84
C SER A 464 0.76 -12.21 -8.23
N ARG A 465 1.51 -12.95 -7.40
CA ARG A 465 2.86 -13.48 -7.72
C ARG A 465 2.90 -14.43 -8.91
N LEU A 466 1.87 -15.23 -9.22
CA LEU A 466 1.90 -16.17 -10.37
C LEU A 466 1.49 -15.50 -11.70
N GLY A 467 0.47 -14.64 -11.68
CA GLY A 467 0.16 -13.74 -12.81
C GLY A 467 1.33 -12.80 -13.10
N ARG A 468 1.94 -12.26 -12.03
CA ARG A 468 3.19 -11.50 -12.09
C ARG A 468 4.34 -12.34 -12.61
N MET A 469 4.60 -13.54 -12.10
CA MET A 469 5.68 -14.41 -12.61
C MET A 469 5.46 -14.80 -14.05
N ARG A 470 4.22 -15.03 -14.50
CA ARG A 470 3.92 -15.29 -15.91
C ARG A 470 4.11 -14.02 -16.75
N ALA A 471 3.61 -12.88 -16.32
CA ALA A 471 3.78 -11.61 -17.02
C ALA A 471 5.26 -11.19 -17.05
N GLU A 472 6.01 -11.41 -15.96
CA GLU A 472 7.45 -11.22 -15.82
C GLU A 472 8.22 -12.21 -16.67
N ALA A 473 7.83 -13.49 -16.73
CA ALA A 473 8.48 -14.49 -17.57
C ALA A 473 8.24 -14.22 -19.05
N VAL A 474 7.02 -13.83 -19.44
CA VAL A 474 6.70 -13.43 -20.82
C VAL A 474 7.45 -12.14 -21.16
N ALA A 475 7.40 -11.12 -20.31
CA ALA A 475 8.16 -9.89 -20.51
C ALA A 475 9.67 -10.16 -20.57
N GLY A 476 10.20 -11.02 -19.70
CA GLY A 476 11.61 -11.38 -19.65
C GLY A 476 12.05 -12.18 -20.87
N ALA A 477 11.19 -13.06 -21.39
CA ALA A 477 11.42 -13.77 -22.65
C ALA A 477 11.39 -12.81 -23.84
N ASP A 478 10.41 -11.91 -23.90
CA ASP A 478 10.26 -10.92 -24.98
C ASP A 478 11.39 -9.88 -24.98
N ASN A 479 12.02 -9.62 -23.83
CA ASN A 479 13.04 -8.59 -23.64
C ASN A 479 14.48 -9.15 -23.49
N LYS A 480 14.71 -10.44 -23.78
CA LYS A 480 15.99 -11.11 -23.50
C LYS A 480 17.20 -10.47 -24.19
N ASP A 481 16.99 -9.76 -25.30
CA ASP A 481 18.03 -9.13 -26.12
C ASP A 481 17.78 -7.63 -26.36
N THR A 482 16.99 -6.99 -25.50
CA THR A 482 16.67 -5.56 -25.60
C THR A 482 17.39 -4.74 -24.54
N ASP A 483 17.77 -3.50 -24.86
CA ASP A 483 18.33 -2.57 -23.88
C ASP A 483 17.34 -2.32 -22.74
N GLU A 484 17.83 -2.26 -21.50
CA GLU A 484 17.03 -1.86 -20.35
C GLU A 484 16.55 -0.41 -20.55
N PRO A 485 15.29 -0.09 -20.19
CA PRO A 485 14.76 1.24 -20.39
C PRO A 485 15.54 2.28 -19.57
N GLU A 486 15.62 3.49 -20.10
CA GLU A 486 16.17 4.62 -19.37
C GLU A 486 15.37 4.85 -18.07
N MET A 487 16.09 4.93 -16.95
CA MET A 487 15.54 5.23 -15.63
C MET A 487 16.15 6.54 -15.14
N ASN A 488 15.31 7.53 -14.89
CA ASN A 488 15.72 8.83 -14.37
C ASN A 488 15.28 8.98 -12.91
N ILE A 489 16.18 8.66 -11.98
CA ILE A 489 15.92 8.71 -10.54
C ILE A 489 15.94 10.16 -10.06
N ALA A 490 15.00 10.52 -9.19
CA ALA A 490 14.95 11.85 -8.62
C ALA A 490 16.28 12.20 -7.90
N PRO A 491 16.78 13.44 -8.01
CA PRO A 491 18.08 13.81 -7.45
C PRO A 491 18.24 13.53 -5.95
N ALA A 492 17.17 13.69 -5.16
CA ALA A 492 17.17 13.41 -3.72
C ALA A 492 17.34 11.91 -3.42
N GLU A 493 16.61 11.05 -4.13
CA GLU A 493 16.73 9.60 -4.02
C GLU A 493 18.13 9.14 -4.44
N LEU A 494 18.65 9.67 -5.56
CA LEU A 494 19.99 9.36 -6.04
C LEU A 494 21.09 9.80 -5.05
N ALA A 495 20.91 10.94 -4.37
CA ALA A 495 21.83 11.40 -3.36
C ALA A 495 21.85 10.46 -2.14
N ALA A 496 20.68 10.05 -1.66
CA ALA A 496 20.56 9.12 -0.54
C ALA A 496 21.19 7.74 -0.85
N ILE A 497 20.93 7.19 -2.04
CA ILE A 497 21.53 5.92 -2.49
C ILE A 497 23.06 6.04 -2.52
N LYS A 498 23.60 7.14 -3.03
CA LYS A 498 25.05 7.39 -3.04
C LYS A 498 25.64 7.56 -1.65
N GLU A 499 24.89 8.12 -0.71
CA GLU A 499 25.31 8.27 0.68
C GLU A 499 25.35 6.92 1.40
N LYS A 500 24.30 6.11 1.27
CA LYS A 500 24.26 4.73 1.77
C LYS A 500 25.43 3.91 1.21
N ALA A 501 25.67 3.94 -0.10
CA ALA A 501 26.78 3.20 -0.71
C ALA A 501 28.16 3.60 -0.15
N LYS A 502 28.35 4.86 0.27
CA LYS A 502 29.58 5.29 0.95
C LYS A 502 29.68 4.72 2.36
N LEU A 503 28.58 4.69 3.11
CA LEU A 503 28.52 4.12 4.44
C LEU A 503 28.78 2.61 4.40
N ASP A 504 28.13 1.91 3.47
CA ASP A 504 28.32 0.47 3.25
C ASP A 504 29.78 0.15 2.93
N ALA A 505 30.44 0.96 2.09
CA ALA A 505 31.86 0.80 1.77
C ALA A 505 32.81 1.05 2.96
N ILE A 506 32.46 1.96 3.87
CA ILE A 506 33.23 2.18 5.11
C ILE A 506 33.07 0.98 6.04
N LEU A 507 31.84 0.48 6.22
CA LEU A 507 31.55 -0.67 7.05
C LEU A 507 32.25 -1.94 6.54
N GLU A 508 32.29 -2.14 5.22
CA GLU A 508 33.03 -3.25 4.62
C GLU A 508 34.54 -3.15 4.88
N GLN A 509 35.12 -1.94 4.84
CA GLN A 509 36.54 -1.72 5.18
C GLN A 509 36.84 -1.99 6.67
N ASP A 510 35.99 -1.48 7.56
CA ASP A 510 36.13 -1.66 9.02
C ASP A 510 35.88 -3.10 9.48
N GLN A 511 35.12 -3.91 8.72
CA GLN A 511 34.98 -5.35 8.98
C GLN A 511 36.13 -6.21 8.44
N ILE A 512 36.93 -5.71 7.48
CA ILE A 512 38.07 -6.42 6.91
C ILE A 512 39.35 -6.24 7.77
N GLU A 513 39.59 -5.07 8.36
CA GLU A 513 40.79 -4.82 9.18
C GLU A 513 40.96 -5.74 10.41
N PRO A 514 39.90 -6.13 11.14
CA PRO A 514 40.03 -7.05 12.28
C PRO A 514 40.29 -8.51 11.88
N LEU A 515 40.02 -8.90 10.63
CA LEU A 515 40.18 -10.27 10.13
C LEU A 515 41.60 -10.57 9.63
N PHE A 516 42.37 -9.53 9.29
CA PHE A 516 43.80 -9.63 8.95
C PHE A 516 44.59 -8.74 9.87
N GLY A 517 44.76 -9.18 11.13
CA GLY A 517 45.63 -8.50 12.09
C GLY A 517 47.04 -8.32 11.54
N VAL A 518 47.33 -7.13 11.02
CA VAL A 518 48.69 -6.67 10.75
C VAL A 518 49.09 -5.75 11.89
N ASP A 519 49.31 -6.34 13.06
CA ASP A 519 50.04 -5.68 14.14
C ASP A 519 51.23 -6.55 14.54
N GLY A 520 52.37 -6.21 13.97
CA GLY A 520 53.68 -6.59 14.46
C GLY A 520 54.68 -5.52 14.04
N PRO A 521 55.19 -4.69 14.97
CA PRO A 521 56.20 -3.68 14.64
C PRO A 521 57.51 -4.39 14.28
N VAL A 522 58.05 -4.04 13.12
CA VAL A 522 59.43 -4.36 12.77
C VAL A 522 60.34 -3.43 13.58
N GLU A 523 60.77 -3.87 14.76
CA GLU A 523 61.92 -3.25 15.43
C GLU A 523 62.79 -4.31 16.11
N GLN A 524 64.09 -4.10 15.95
CA GLN A 524 65.22 -5.01 16.14
C GLN A 524 65.37 -5.55 17.57
N LEU A 525 65.93 -6.76 17.72
CA LEU A 525 66.99 -7.07 18.71
C LEU A 525 67.63 -8.45 18.45
N GLN A 526 68.95 -8.40 18.19
CA GLN A 526 70.01 -9.43 18.17
C GLN A 526 70.02 -10.54 17.12
#